data_AF-A0AAV2T205-F1
#
_entry.id   AF-A0AAV2T205-F1
#
_cell.length_a   1.000
_cell.length_b   1.000
_cell.length_c   1.000
_cell.angle_alpha   90.00
_cell.angle_beta   90.00
_cell.angle_gamma   90.00
#
_symmetry.space_group_name_H-M   'P 1'
#
loop_
_entity.id
_entity.type
_entity.pdbx_description
1 polymer ?
#
loop_
_entity_poly.entity_id
_entity_poly.type
_entity_poly.pdbx_seq_one_letter_code
_entity_poly.pdbx_strand_id
1 'polypeptide(L)'
;MYDENVSAELGSSISLRRKSTTNHGTGEQLTEETIINADELMENIIHPFGPWQWSIAFLLMFSVCSPMTFPVYANSASPHRCRMEPEIELYISEHNFSFTEVASRIGPWMTDGNLTFSAQQRGCSRYKLNWTSIVLDQVFAANTDFISGSIETERCPLGYVYELSKQHYPGNVVKEFETVCDRSWLVPLGTSLYLLGMSVGFLAGGWGGGKFGRKKALLCFCLLEFAGAVWTSLSPNYFSYVIARSFMSIGNIARITIGGVLMLELTVARYRSIFNSILSFGINFFYRGLMALWAFLIPNWRLLNVAVMAPNLLSILCMFYLPESPRWLLSKNRFEEALEVLKHACRVNNPRDSLKGEKELENIFRGVIKTEISLPKSLNSVDITADKPGFRPTSEVKHSYLKETILGIEIMAFMSFCFTGFLFYTRTLRSYVYLVGFLNALFALPANLLYATIYRCTRYRKRPLMILILFAGIILAAGSIYTVVFKPETDVVLIVSTNLSLVLTNASIAMLFLYIPELFPSEIRTQRLGLIMGVSRICAMMCTFVNELDFLWGHGVPLLFYSAALGLLFLSLAFMRDTSGENLPDVSHIPSR
;
A
#
# COMPACT_ATOMS: atom_id res chain seq x y z
N MET A 1 -58.65 10.44 5.30
CA MET A 1 -58.98 10.95 6.65
C MET A 1 -57.71 11.67 7.11
N TYR A 2 -57.53 12.90 6.60
CA TYR A 2 -57.49 14.18 7.34
C TYR A 2 -56.23 14.23 8.24
N ASP A 3 -55.25 15.13 8.09
CA ASP A 3 -55.31 16.53 7.65
C ASP A 3 -53.98 17.03 7.03
N GLU A 4 -54.12 17.92 6.05
CA GLU A 4 -53.15 18.96 5.71
C GLU A 4 -53.23 20.08 6.75
N ASN A 5 -52.10 20.59 7.22
CA ASN A 5 -51.98 22.01 7.55
C ASN A 5 -50.53 22.47 7.39
N VAL A 6 -50.31 23.16 6.28
CA VAL A 6 -49.14 23.98 5.98
C VAL A 6 -49.39 25.35 6.61
N SER A 7 -48.48 25.84 7.45
CA SER A 7 -47.69 27.05 7.19
C SER A 7 -46.98 27.62 8.43
N ALA A 8 -45.70 27.91 8.21
CA ALA A 8 -44.94 29.03 8.74
C ALA A 8 -44.74 29.19 10.26
N GLU A 9 -43.57 28.78 10.73
CA GLU A 9 -42.72 29.71 11.46
C GLU A 9 -41.23 29.50 11.15
N LEU A 10 -40.62 30.58 10.69
CA LEU A 10 -39.25 30.75 10.27
C LEU A 10 -38.39 30.87 11.53
N GLY A 11 -37.43 29.96 11.72
CA GLY A 11 -36.51 30.04 12.85
C GLY A 11 -35.38 29.04 12.71
N SER A 12 -34.45 29.30 11.80
CA SER A 12 -33.14 28.63 11.74
C SER A 12 -32.35 28.94 13.03
N SER A 13 -32.62 28.19 14.08
CA SER A 13 -31.82 28.20 15.30
C SER A 13 -30.69 27.20 15.13
N ILE A 14 -29.52 27.73 14.76
CA ILE A 14 -28.24 27.04 14.87
C ILE A 14 -28.11 26.58 16.33
N SER A 15 -28.06 25.27 16.56
CA SER A 15 -27.79 24.73 17.89
C SER A 15 -26.28 24.82 18.18
N LEU A 16 -25.80 26.05 18.38
CA LEU A 16 -24.52 26.32 19.01
C LEU A 16 -24.53 25.60 20.37
N ARG A 17 -23.69 24.58 20.54
CA ARG A 17 -23.56 23.91 21.83
C ARG A 17 -22.82 24.83 22.80
N ARG A 18 -23.56 25.73 23.43
CA ARG A 18 -23.10 26.58 24.54
C ARG A 18 -22.75 25.68 25.71
N LYS A 19 -21.47 25.58 26.07
CA LYS A 19 -21.06 25.03 27.36
C LYS A 19 -20.94 26.18 28.36
N SER A 20 -21.88 26.25 29.30
CA SER A 20 -21.66 26.96 30.56
C SER A 20 -20.96 26.01 31.53
N THR A 21 -19.69 26.25 31.84
CA THR A 21 -19.04 25.63 33.00
C THR A 21 -19.38 26.46 34.22
N THR A 22 -20.30 25.97 35.05
CA THR A 22 -20.59 26.57 36.36
C THR A 22 -19.49 26.22 37.35
N ASN A 23 -18.55 27.15 37.58
CA ASN A 23 -17.74 27.14 38.79
C ASN A 23 -18.49 27.93 39.86
N HIS A 24 -18.93 27.25 40.92
CA HIS A 24 -19.44 27.93 42.11
C HIS A 24 -18.26 28.52 42.88
N GLY A 25 -18.09 29.85 42.79
CA GLY A 25 -17.22 30.61 43.68
C GLY A 25 -16.41 31.67 42.96
N THR A 26 -16.71 32.93 43.28
CA THR A 26 -16.02 34.18 42.90
C THR A 26 -16.24 34.67 41.45
N GLY A 27 -16.68 35.93 41.34
CA GLY A 27 -17.20 36.53 40.11
C GLY A 27 -16.12 36.88 39.09
N GLU A 28 -15.88 35.96 38.16
CA GLU A 28 -15.17 36.22 36.91
C GLU A 28 -16.11 36.04 35.71
N GLN A 29 -15.97 36.92 34.73
CA GLN A 29 -16.78 36.97 33.51
C GLN A 29 -16.69 35.65 32.73
N LEU A 30 -17.84 35.11 32.32
CA LEU A 30 -17.96 33.95 31.44
C LEU A 30 -17.29 34.21 30.10
N THR A 31 -16.12 33.63 29.85
CA THR A 31 -15.57 33.48 28.50
C THR A 31 -16.21 32.27 27.83
N GLU A 32 -17.21 32.50 26.98
CA GLU A 32 -17.81 31.48 26.12
C GLU A 32 -16.85 31.12 24.97
N GLU A 33 -16.15 29.98 25.08
CA GLU A 33 -15.33 29.47 23.98
C GLU A 33 -16.23 28.94 22.85
N THR A 34 -16.27 29.66 21.73
CA THR A 34 -16.99 29.24 20.53
C THR A 34 -16.07 28.32 19.70
N ILE A 35 -16.18 27.01 19.88
CA ILE A 35 -15.35 26.04 19.17
C ILE A 35 -15.98 25.73 17.79
N ILE A 36 -15.23 25.97 16.71
CA ILE A 36 -15.67 25.63 15.34
C ILE A 36 -15.57 24.12 15.14
N ASN A 37 -16.71 23.46 14.95
CA ASN A 37 -16.74 22.06 14.51
C ASN A 37 -16.74 21.99 12.98
N ALA A 38 -15.65 21.49 12.40
CA ALA A 38 -15.52 21.35 10.95
C ALA A 38 -16.56 20.38 10.34
N ASP A 39 -17.02 19.36 11.08
CA ASP A 39 -18.02 18.42 10.57
C ASP A 39 -19.37 19.09 10.38
N GLU A 40 -19.74 19.99 11.30
CA GLU A 40 -20.99 20.75 11.23
C GLU A 40 -21.01 21.72 10.05
N LEU A 41 -19.89 22.40 9.78
CA LEU A 41 -19.73 23.25 8.59
C LEU A 41 -19.89 22.45 7.29
N MET A 42 -19.34 21.23 7.28
CA MET A 42 -19.41 20.35 6.12
C MET A 42 -20.82 19.78 5.90
N GLU A 43 -21.57 19.47 6.96
CA GLU A 43 -22.95 18.96 6.85
C GLU A 43 -23.93 20.07 6.46
N ASN A 44 -23.86 21.22 7.14
CA ASN A 44 -24.90 22.24 7.07
C ASN A 44 -24.70 23.25 5.93
N ILE A 45 -23.45 23.60 5.59
CA ILE A 45 -23.16 24.70 4.65
C ILE A 45 -22.59 24.18 3.32
N ILE A 46 -21.57 23.33 3.36
CA ILE A 46 -20.81 22.94 2.15
C ILE A 46 -21.41 21.71 1.45
N HIS A 47 -22.10 20.87 2.23
CA HIS A 47 -22.47 19.50 1.92
C HIS A 47 -21.27 18.57 1.70
N PRO A 48 -21.27 17.37 2.33
CA PRO A 48 -20.11 16.47 2.35
C PRO A 48 -19.96 15.62 1.08
N PHE A 49 -20.95 15.67 0.19
CA PHE A 49 -21.02 14.85 -1.02
C PHE A 49 -21.31 15.73 -2.25
N GLY A 50 -20.36 16.59 -2.60
CA GLY A 50 -20.48 17.51 -3.73
C GLY A 50 -19.42 17.33 -4.81
N PRO A 51 -19.55 18.03 -5.95
CA PRO A 51 -18.61 17.98 -7.07
C PRO A 51 -17.18 18.36 -6.67
N TRP A 52 -16.99 19.23 -5.67
CA TRP A 52 -15.67 19.62 -5.19
C TRP A 52 -14.92 18.43 -4.59
N GLN A 53 -15.54 17.67 -3.67
CA GLN A 53 -14.93 16.50 -3.06
C GLN A 53 -14.64 15.41 -4.10
N TRP A 54 -15.55 15.20 -5.06
CA TRP A 54 -15.34 14.27 -6.16
C TRP A 54 -14.17 14.68 -7.07
N SER A 55 -14.05 15.97 -7.40
CA SER A 55 -12.94 16.46 -8.21
C SER A 55 -11.59 16.18 -7.53
N ILE A 56 -11.49 16.41 -6.22
CA ILE A 56 -10.28 16.13 -5.44
C ILE A 56 -10.02 14.63 -5.34
N ALA A 57 -11.06 13.82 -5.13
CA ALA A 57 -10.95 12.37 -5.07
C ALA A 57 -10.39 11.79 -6.38
N PHE A 58 -10.90 12.22 -7.53
CA PHE A 58 -10.40 11.80 -8.84
C PHE A 58 -8.98 12.30 -9.11
N LEU A 59 -8.67 13.55 -8.74
CA LEU A 59 -7.31 14.07 -8.86
C LEU A 59 -6.33 13.25 -8.02
N LEU A 60 -6.66 12.97 -6.75
CA LEU A 60 -5.85 12.12 -5.89
C LEU A 60 -5.71 10.70 -6.48
N MET A 61 -6.81 10.12 -6.96
CA MET A 61 -6.81 8.82 -7.61
C MET A 61 -5.85 8.79 -8.82
N PHE A 62 -5.98 9.73 -9.76
CA PHE A 62 -5.17 9.77 -10.98
C PHE A 62 -3.71 10.21 -10.75
N SER A 63 -3.45 10.88 -9.62
CA SER A 63 -2.12 11.36 -9.27
C SER A 63 -1.21 10.27 -8.68
N VAL A 64 -1.79 9.20 -8.15
CA VAL A 64 -1.05 8.13 -7.49
C VAL A 64 -0.73 7.02 -8.49
N CYS A 65 0.48 6.46 -8.45
CA CYS A 65 0.82 5.25 -9.20
C CYS A 65 1.05 4.06 -8.24
N SER A 66 1.10 2.83 -8.77
CA SER A 66 1.32 1.61 -7.97
C SER A 66 2.65 0.91 -8.34
N PRO A 67 3.82 1.45 -7.94
CA PRO A 67 5.13 0.82 -8.18
C PRO A 67 5.34 -0.47 -7.38
N MET A 68 4.44 -0.79 -6.45
CA MET A 68 4.53 -1.95 -5.55
C MET A 68 4.51 -3.28 -6.30
N THR A 69 3.75 -3.41 -7.39
CA THR A 69 3.63 -4.65 -8.18
C THR A 69 4.73 -4.82 -9.23
N PHE A 70 5.57 -3.80 -9.45
CA PHE A 70 6.69 -3.86 -10.40
C PHE A 70 7.59 -5.10 -10.21
N PRO A 71 7.97 -5.51 -8.98
CA PRO A 71 8.77 -6.71 -8.74
C PRO A 71 8.15 -8.01 -9.25
N VAL A 72 6.81 -8.11 -9.37
CA VAL A 72 6.14 -9.32 -9.88
C VAL A 72 6.62 -9.65 -11.30
N TYR A 73 6.85 -8.62 -12.11
CA TYR A 73 7.34 -8.75 -13.49
C TYR A 73 8.87 -8.65 -13.54
N ALA A 74 9.42 -7.61 -12.94
CA ALA A 74 10.85 -7.30 -13.00
C ALA A 74 11.74 -8.35 -12.32
N ASN A 75 11.22 -9.05 -11.31
CA ASN A 75 11.93 -10.13 -10.61
C ASN A 75 11.46 -11.53 -11.04
N SER A 76 10.68 -11.65 -12.12
CA SER A 76 10.38 -12.96 -12.69
C SER A 76 11.67 -13.54 -13.30
N ALA A 77 12.14 -14.66 -12.77
CA ALA A 77 13.37 -15.29 -13.22
C ALA A 77 13.01 -16.37 -14.26
N SER A 78 13.46 -16.18 -15.50
CA SER A 78 13.36 -17.24 -16.51
C SER A 78 14.34 -18.38 -16.20
N PRO A 79 14.04 -19.61 -16.67
CA PRO A 79 15.03 -20.68 -16.70
C PRO A 79 16.34 -20.21 -17.33
N HIS A 80 17.47 -20.60 -16.74
CA HIS A 80 18.80 -20.17 -17.15
C HIS A 80 19.76 -21.35 -17.19
N ARG A 81 20.80 -21.23 -18.02
CA ARG A 81 21.93 -22.16 -18.12
C ARG A 81 23.24 -21.38 -18.21
N CYS A 82 24.38 -22.05 -17.98
CA CYS A 82 25.67 -21.44 -18.24
C CYS A 82 25.81 -21.06 -19.72
N ARG A 83 26.39 -19.87 -19.96
CA ARG A 83 26.84 -19.46 -21.29
C ARG A 83 28.11 -20.21 -21.65
N MET A 84 28.15 -20.75 -22.87
CA MET A 84 29.32 -21.41 -23.44
C MET A 84 30.17 -20.46 -24.25
N GLU A 85 31.34 -20.93 -24.65
CA GLU A 85 32.25 -20.26 -25.55
C GLU A 85 31.51 -19.87 -26.86
N PRO A 86 31.82 -18.71 -27.48
CA PRO A 86 31.03 -18.18 -28.61
C PRO A 86 30.86 -19.15 -29.77
N GLU A 87 31.88 -19.95 -30.08
CA GLU A 87 31.84 -20.96 -31.15
C GLU A 87 30.78 -22.04 -30.89
N ILE A 88 30.60 -22.42 -29.62
CA ILE A 88 29.64 -23.44 -29.19
C ILE A 88 28.22 -22.88 -29.21
N GLU A 89 28.04 -21.63 -28.76
CA GLU A 89 26.73 -20.96 -28.82
C GLU A 89 26.28 -20.76 -30.28
N LEU A 90 27.21 -20.47 -31.20
CA LEU A 90 26.93 -20.41 -32.63
C LEU A 90 26.48 -21.78 -33.16
N TYR A 91 27.23 -22.85 -32.87
CA TYR A 91 26.85 -24.22 -33.24
C TYR A 91 25.46 -24.61 -32.72
N ILE A 92 25.17 -24.28 -31.45
CA ILE A 92 23.85 -24.52 -30.84
C ILE A 92 22.75 -23.75 -31.58
N SER A 93 23.01 -22.50 -31.97
CA SER A 93 22.05 -21.67 -32.68
C SER A 93 21.77 -22.14 -34.11
N GLU A 94 22.78 -22.70 -34.81
CA GLU A 94 22.63 -23.24 -36.16
C GLU A 94 21.82 -24.55 -36.18
N HIS A 95 22.02 -25.41 -35.19
CA HIS A 95 21.35 -26.71 -35.08
C HIS A 95 19.99 -26.65 -34.36
N ASN A 96 19.63 -25.49 -33.82
CA ASN A 96 18.32 -25.20 -33.23
C ASN A 96 17.89 -26.19 -32.13
N PHE A 97 18.84 -26.61 -31.27
CA PHE A 97 18.57 -27.48 -30.13
C PHE A 97 17.63 -26.81 -29.12
N SER A 98 16.81 -27.60 -28.43
CA SER A 98 15.97 -27.06 -27.37
C SER A 98 16.80 -26.64 -26.16
N PHE A 99 16.30 -25.65 -25.41
CA PHE A 99 17.01 -25.12 -24.25
C PHE A 99 17.32 -26.19 -23.19
N THR A 100 16.36 -27.09 -22.95
CA THR A 100 16.50 -28.19 -21.98
C THR A 100 17.49 -29.25 -22.41
N GLU A 101 17.53 -29.59 -23.71
CA GLU A 101 18.53 -30.51 -24.26
C GLU A 101 19.92 -29.94 -24.04
N VAL A 102 20.13 -28.68 -24.43
CA VAL A 102 21.42 -28.01 -24.28
C VAL A 102 21.86 -27.94 -22.81
N ALA A 103 20.94 -27.55 -21.92
CA ALA A 103 21.24 -27.41 -20.51
C ALA A 103 21.58 -28.76 -19.84
N SER A 104 20.95 -29.86 -20.26
CA SER A 104 21.24 -31.22 -19.77
C SER A 104 22.56 -31.82 -20.26
N ARG A 105 23.06 -31.38 -21.41
CA ARG A 105 24.37 -31.83 -21.91
C ARG A 105 25.54 -31.03 -21.33
N ILE A 106 25.33 -29.75 -21.03
CA ILE A 106 26.41 -28.86 -20.57
C ILE A 106 26.67 -28.95 -19.07
N GLY A 107 25.66 -29.31 -18.28
CA GLY A 107 25.77 -29.36 -16.83
C GLY A 107 24.71 -30.26 -16.20
N PRO A 108 24.73 -30.37 -14.86
CA PRO A 108 23.71 -31.10 -14.14
C PRO A 108 22.34 -30.43 -14.36
N TRP A 109 21.45 -31.16 -15.02
CA TRP A 109 20.08 -30.76 -15.31
C TRP A 109 19.14 -31.91 -14.95
N MET A 110 18.02 -31.60 -14.31
CA MET A 110 17.02 -32.62 -14.01
C MET A 110 16.27 -32.99 -15.29
N THR A 111 16.53 -34.18 -15.82
CA THR A 111 15.65 -34.83 -16.81
C THR A 111 14.86 -35.99 -16.20
N ASP A 112 15.43 -36.70 -15.22
CA ASP A 112 14.78 -37.81 -14.53
C ASP A 112 15.00 -37.69 -13.02
N GLY A 113 13.98 -38.00 -12.21
CA GLY A 113 13.84 -37.66 -10.78
C GLY A 113 14.88 -38.18 -9.77
N ASN A 114 16.12 -38.45 -10.17
CA ASN A 114 17.20 -39.04 -9.37
C ASN A 114 18.47 -38.18 -9.25
N LEU A 115 18.36 -36.86 -9.20
CA LEU A 115 19.44 -35.99 -8.71
C LEU A 115 18.90 -35.00 -7.68
N THR A 116 19.48 -34.99 -6.48
CA THR A 116 19.09 -34.21 -5.30
C THR A 116 19.47 -32.73 -5.38
N PHE A 117 19.37 -32.10 -6.56
CA PHE A 117 19.63 -30.67 -6.69
C PHE A 117 18.35 -29.85 -6.49
N SER A 118 18.41 -28.89 -5.57
CA SER A 118 17.31 -27.94 -5.35
C SER A 118 17.02 -27.15 -6.64
N ALA A 119 15.77 -26.73 -6.86
CA ALA A 119 15.37 -25.95 -8.04
C ALA A 119 16.22 -24.67 -8.24
N GLN A 120 16.82 -24.17 -7.16
CA GLN A 120 17.67 -22.98 -7.11
C GLN A 120 19.09 -23.21 -7.65
N GLN A 121 19.55 -24.46 -7.79
CA GLN A 121 20.87 -24.82 -8.32
C GLN A 121 20.85 -25.22 -9.80
N ARG A 122 19.67 -25.28 -10.42
CA ARG A 122 19.52 -25.63 -11.84
C ARG A 122 20.20 -24.59 -12.73
N GLY A 123 21.09 -25.05 -13.60
CA GLY A 123 21.79 -24.17 -14.56
C GLY A 123 22.86 -23.25 -13.97
N CYS A 124 23.26 -23.50 -12.71
CA CYS A 124 24.25 -22.68 -12.00
C CYS A 124 25.70 -23.11 -12.20
N SER A 125 25.91 -24.34 -12.67
CA SER A 125 27.22 -24.93 -12.90
C SER A 125 27.22 -25.67 -14.23
N ARG A 126 28.40 -25.77 -14.85
CA ARG A 126 28.67 -26.59 -16.03
C ARG A 126 29.71 -27.66 -15.72
N TYR A 127 29.77 -28.71 -16.53
CA TYR A 127 30.84 -29.69 -16.44
C TYR A 127 32.19 -29.04 -16.78
N LYS A 128 33.20 -29.32 -15.96
CA LYS A 128 34.56 -28.80 -16.11
C LYS A 128 35.31 -29.64 -17.13
N LEU A 129 35.16 -29.28 -18.40
CA LEU A 129 35.73 -29.95 -19.55
C LEU A 129 36.45 -28.94 -20.44
N ASN A 130 37.41 -29.41 -21.25
CA ASN A 130 38.00 -28.57 -22.28
C ASN A 130 37.09 -28.54 -23.52
N TRP A 131 36.05 -27.70 -23.43
CA TRP A 131 34.97 -27.59 -24.43
C TRP A 131 35.43 -27.27 -25.84
N THR A 132 36.58 -26.59 -26.00
CA THR A 132 37.16 -26.26 -27.31
C THR A 132 37.79 -27.45 -28.04
N SER A 133 38.16 -28.49 -27.31
CA SER A 133 38.83 -29.68 -27.85
C SER A 133 37.87 -30.86 -28.11
N ILE A 134 36.61 -30.71 -27.72
CA ILE A 134 35.61 -31.77 -27.79
C ILE A 134 34.84 -31.69 -29.09
N VAL A 135 34.60 -32.85 -29.72
CA VAL A 135 33.75 -32.94 -30.91
C VAL A 135 32.29 -32.72 -30.49
N LEU A 136 31.76 -31.53 -30.77
CA LEU A 136 30.40 -31.11 -30.36
C LEU A 136 29.31 -32.06 -30.87
N ASP A 137 29.48 -32.62 -32.06
CA ASP A 137 28.54 -33.62 -32.61
C ASP A 137 28.36 -34.82 -31.69
N GLN A 138 29.41 -35.25 -30.97
CA GLN A 138 29.32 -36.40 -30.05
C GLN A 138 28.63 -36.05 -28.73
N VAL A 139 28.72 -34.79 -28.30
CA VAL A 139 28.08 -34.29 -27.07
C VAL A 139 26.58 -34.08 -27.27
N PHE A 140 26.19 -33.63 -28.47
CA PHE A 140 24.80 -33.35 -28.81
C PHE A 140 24.12 -34.47 -29.62
N ALA A 141 24.84 -35.55 -29.99
CA ALA A 141 24.25 -36.75 -30.59
C ALA A 141 23.29 -37.50 -29.63
N ALA A 142 22.31 -38.19 -30.22
CA ALA A 142 21.21 -38.84 -29.51
C ALA A 142 21.63 -40.05 -28.64
N ASN A 143 22.79 -40.66 -28.89
CA ASN A 143 23.26 -41.84 -28.17
C ASN A 143 24.74 -41.70 -27.81
N THR A 144 25.04 -41.20 -26.61
CA THR A 144 26.33 -41.43 -25.98
C THR A 144 26.20 -41.43 -24.45
N ASP A 145 26.65 -42.53 -23.86
CA ASP A 145 27.07 -42.73 -22.47
C ASP A 145 28.25 -41.79 -22.07
N PHE A 146 28.35 -40.59 -22.65
CA PHE A 146 29.45 -39.64 -22.46
C PHE A 146 29.53 -39.14 -21.01
N ILE A 147 28.42 -39.20 -20.29
CA ILE A 147 28.27 -38.74 -18.90
C ILE A 147 28.11 -39.97 -17.97
N SER A 148 28.93 -41.01 -18.14
CA SER A 148 28.92 -42.21 -17.28
C SER A 148 29.83 -42.09 -16.05
N GLY A 149 30.42 -40.92 -15.80
CA GLY A 149 31.32 -40.65 -14.67
C GLY A 149 30.90 -39.43 -13.86
N SER A 150 31.31 -39.38 -12.59
CA SER A 150 31.18 -38.19 -11.75
C SER A 150 32.13 -37.09 -12.26
N ILE A 151 31.67 -36.30 -13.24
CA ILE A 151 32.44 -35.20 -13.81
C ILE A 151 32.46 -34.03 -12.83
N GLU A 152 33.64 -33.46 -12.56
CA GLU A 152 33.76 -32.24 -11.78
C GLU A 152 32.95 -31.11 -12.41
N THR A 153 32.30 -30.29 -11.59
CA THR A 153 31.55 -29.13 -12.06
C THR A 153 32.29 -27.84 -11.72
N GLU A 154 32.19 -26.85 -12.60
CA GLU A 154 32.66 -25.48 -12.37
C GLU A 154 31.50 -24.48 -12.48
N ARG A 155 31.68 -23.30 -11.88
CA ARG A 155 30.72 -22.19 -12.00
C ARG A 155 30.74 -21.65 -13.42
N CYS A 156 29.63 -21.07 -13.88
CA CYS A 156 29.55 -20.46 -15.21
C CYS A 156 30.55 -19.29 -15.36
N PRO A 157 31.64 -19.42 -16.12
CA PRO A 157 32.66 -18.37 -16.19
C PRO A 157 32.27 -17.22 -17.12
N LEU A 158 31.40 -17.48 -18.09
CA LEU A 158 30.96 -16.53 -19.13
C LEU A 158 29.56 -15.96 -18.88
N GLY A 159 29.02 -16.13 -17.65
CA GLY A 159 27.67 -15.72 -17.29
C GLY A 159 26.60 -16.71 -17.75
N TYR A 160 25.39 -16.20 -17.99
CA TYR A 160 24.20 -17.03 -18.19
C TYR A 160 23.47 -16.76 -19.53
N VAL A 161 22.77 -17.79 -20.00
CA VAL A 161 21.81 -17.71 -21.11
C VAL A 161 20.43 -18.04 -20.55
N TYR A 162 19.45 -17.20 -20.86
CA TYR A 162 18.07 -17.30 -20.36
C TYR A 162 17.13 -17.77 -21.45
N GLU A 163 16.24 -18.70 -21.13
CA GLU A 163 15.19 -19.16 -22.03
C GLU A 163 14.12 -18.07 -22.23
N LEU A 164 13.71 -17.87 -23.48
CA LEU A 164 12.63 -16.95 -23.82
C LEU A 164 11.27 -17.63 -23.62
N SER A 165 10.80 -17.64 -22.36
CA SER A 165 9.50 -18.21 -22.01
C SER A 165 8.38 -17.16 -22.12
N LYS A 166 7.27 -17.51 -22.76
CA LYS A 166 6.06 -16.67 -22.81
C LYS A 166 5.43 -16.45 -21.42
N GLN A 167 5.76 -17.30 -20.45
CA GLN A 167 5.24 -17.20 -19.08
C GLN A 167 5.94 -16.09 -18.28
N HIS A 168 7.17 -15.73 -18.66
CA HIS A 168 8.03 -14.81 -17.92
C HIS A 168 8.19 -13.46 -18.65
N TYR A 169 8.63 -12.45 -17.91
CA TYR A 169 8.93 -11.13 -18.47
C TYR A 169 10.30 -11.13 -19.16
N PRO A 170 10.41 -10.76 -20.45
CA PRO A 170 11.62 -11.03 -21.25
C PRO A 170 12.83 -10.16 -20.91
N GLY A 171 12.63 -8.87 -20.63
CA GLY A 171 13.69 -7.93 -20.23
C GLY A 171 13.59 -7.59 -18.76
N ASN A 172 13.70 -8.61 -17.91
CA ASN A 172 13.62 -8.48 -16.46
C ASN A 172 14.95 -8.03 -15.82
N VAL A 173 14.88 -7.56 -14.57
CA VAL A 173 16.03 -7.04 -13.80
C VAL A 173 17.01 -8.15 -13.45
N VAL A 174 16.50 -9.38 -13.26
CA VAL A 174 17.30 -10.57 -12.94
C VAL A 174 18.28 -10.90 -14.07
N LYS A 175 17.83 -10.78 -15.32
CA LYS A 175 18.63 -11.01 -16.54
C LYS A 175 19.69 -9.94 -16.76
N GLU A 176 19.37 -8.67 -16.50
CA GLU A 176 20.32 -7.57 -16.72
C GLU A 176 21.45 -7.53 -15.69
N PHE A 177 21.15 -7.83 -14.42
CA PHE A 177 22.14 -7.80 -13.35
C PHE A 177 22.64 -9.19 -12.90
N GLU A 178 22.23 -10.25 -13.61
CA GLU A 178 22.62 -11.65 -13.37
C GLU A 178 22.46 -12.09 -11.90
N THR A 179 21.30 -11.77 -11.29
CA THR A 179 21.02 -12.07 -9.87
C THR A 179 20.45 -13.48 -9.68
N VAL A 180 21.10 -14.49 -10.25
CA VAL A 180 20.74 -15.91 -10.16
C VAL A 180 21.77 -16.68 -9.33
N CYS A 181 21.50 -17.95 -9.01
CA CYS A 181 22.44 -18.85 -8.32
C CYS A 181 22.96 -18.29 -6.98
N ASP A 182 24.27 -18.12 -6.82
CA ASP A 182 24.93 -17.56 -5.62
C ASP A 182 24.40 -16.16 -5.24
N ARG A 183 23.84 -15.43 -6.21
CA ARG A 183 23.30 -14.07 -6.05
C ARG A 183 21.78 -14.04 -6.02
N SER A 184 21.11 -15.19 -5.93
CA SER A 184 19.64 -15.29 -5.90
C SER A 184 19.00 -14.58 -4.69
N TRP A 185 19.70 -14.55 -3.55
CA TRP A 185 19.27 -13.83 -2.34
C TRP A 185 19.17 -12.31 -2.51
N LEU A 186 19.80 -11.74 -3.55
CA LEU A 186 19.70 -10.30 -3.83
C LEU A 186 18.27 -9.92 -4.21
N VAL A 187 17.55 -10.76 -4.95
CA VAL A 187 16.17 -10.51 -5.42
C VAL A 187 15.18 -10.28 -4.26
N PRO A 188 15.04 -11.20 -3.27
CA PRO A 188 14.18 -10.97 -2.12
C PRO A 188 14.68 -9.80 -1.27
N LEU A 189 16.00 -9.62 -1.10
CA LEU A 189 16.57 -8.48 -0.38
C LEU A 189 16.19 -7.13 -1.00
N GLY A 190 16.30 -6.98 -2.33
CA GLY A 190 15.94 -5.75 -3.03
C GLY A 190 14.47 -5.39 -2.85
N THR A 191 13.60 -6.40 -2.80
CA THR A 191 12.18 -6.21 -2.53
C THR A 191 11.92 -5.86 -1.06
N SER A 192 12.64 -6.49 -0.11
CA SER A 192 12.57 -6.15 1.31
C SER A 192 13.05 -4.73 1.60
N LEU A 193 14.09 -4.24 0.90
CA LEU A 193 14.56 -2.85 1.01
C LEU A 193 13.56 -1.85 0.42
N TYR A 194 12.83 -2.22 -0.63
CA TYR A 194 11.68 -1.44 -1.10
C TYR A 194 10.58 -1.37 -0.04
N LEU A 195 10.25 -2.50 0.62
CA LEU A 195 9.27 -2.53 1.71
C LEU A 195 9.74 -1.73 2.94
N LEU A 196 11.04 -1.71 3.24
CA LEU A 196 11.62 -0.85 4.27
C LEU A 196 11.44 0.63 3.94
N GLY A 197 11.65 1.02 2.67
CA GLY A 197 11.36 2.37 2.22
C GLY A 197 9.87 2.73 2.35
N MET A 198 8.95 1.78 2.11
CA MET A 198 7.53 1.98 2.42
C MET A 198 7.28 2.22 3.92
N SER A 199 7.96 1.49 4.82
CA SER A 199 7.90 1.71 6.28
C SER A 199 8.27 3.15 6.64
N VAL A 200 9.40 3.63 6.12
CA VAL A 200 9.88 4.99 6.32
C VAL A 200 8.90 6.01 5.72
N GLY A 201 8.31 5.70 4.55
CA GLY A 201 7.28 6.52 3.91
C GLY A 201 6.02 6.71 4.76
N PHE A 202 5.53 5.67 5.44
CA PHE A 202 4.38 5.81 6.37
C PHE A 202 4.70 6.70 7.56
N LEU A 203 5.88 6.54 8.17
CA LEU A 203 6.33 7.37 9.29
C LEU A 203 6.52 8.83 8.86
N ALA A 204 7.22 9.03 7.74
CA ALA A 204 7.51 10.35 7.19
C ALA A 204 6.24 11.05 6.69
N GLY A 205 5.30 10.32 6.08
CA GLY A 205 4.00 10.85 5.65
C GLY A 205 3.11 11.24 6.83
N GLY A 206 3.03 10.40 7.87
CA GLY A 206 2.28 10.70 9.08
C GLY A 206 2.81 11.92 9.83
N TRP A 207 4.14 12.03 9.97
CA TRP A 207 4.79 13.18 10.60
C TRP A 207 4.74 14.44 9.73
N GLY A 208 5.11 14.30 8.46
CA GLY A 208 5.23 15.40 7.50
C GLY A 208 3.89 16.06 7.18
N GLY A 209 2.83 15.25 7.00
CA GLY A 209 1.47 15.75 6.79
C GLY A 209 1.01 16.61 7.96
N GLY A 210 1.24 16.15 9.20
CA GLY A 210 0.90 16.87 10.43
C GLY A 210 1.66 18.18 10.62
N LYS A 211 2.97 18.19 10.32
CA LYS A 211 3.86 19.32 10.59
C LYS A 211 3.83 20.41 9.53
N PHE A 212 3.87 20.05 8.25
CA PHE A 212 4.07 21.00 7.15
C PHE A 212 2.77 21.39 6.41
N GLY A 213 1.65 20.71 6.72
CA GLY A 213 0.42 20.80 5.94
C GLY A 213 0.35 19.71 4.87
N ARG A 214 -0.86 19.38 4.41
CA ARG A 214 -1.12 18.26 3.50
C ARG A 214 -0.62 18.61 2.10
N LYS A 215 -0.91 19.83 1.61
CA LYS A 215 -0.54 20.26 0.25
C LYS A 215 0.98 20.32 0.08
N LYS A 216 1.69 20.98 0.99
CA LYS A 216 3.16 21.13 0.92
C LYS A 216 3.88 19.80 1.09
N ALA A 217 3.41 18.95 2.02
CA ALA A 217 4.00 17.63 2.21
C ALA A 217 3.78 16.73 0.99
N LEU A 218 2.57 16.74 0.40
CA LEU A 218 2.28 16.00 -0.83
C LEU A 218 3.20 16.39 -1.98
N LEU A 219 3.42 17.70 -2.20
CA LEU A 219 4.34 18.17 -3.24
C LEU A 219 5.79 17.69 -3.00
N CYS A 220 6.28 17.79 -1.77
CA CYS A 220 7.63 17.35 -1.41
C CYS A 220 7.84 15.86 -1.68
N PHE A 221 6.92 15.01 -1.22
CA PHE A 221 7.03 13.56 -1.44
C PHE A 221 6.77 13.15 -2.90
N CYS A 222 5.97 13.91 -3.64
CA CYS A 222 5.79 13.73 -5.09
C CYS A 222 7.11 13.98 -5.85
N LEU A 223 7.85 15.04 -5.50
CA LEU A 223 9.17 15.32 -6.09
C LEU A 223 10.19 14.24 -5.73
N LEU A 224 10.18 13.76 -4.47
CA LEU A 224 11.02 12.65 -4.03
C LEU A 224 10.76 11.37 -4.82
N GLU A 225 9.48 11.04 -5.02
CA GLU A 225 9.07 9.87 -5.81
C GLU A 225 9.48 10.01 -7.27
N PHE A 226 9.32 11.20 -7.86
CA PHE A 226 9.73 11.46 -9.25
C PHE A 226 11.25 11.32 -9.43
N ALA A 227 12.04 11.90 -8.52
CA ALA A 227 13.50 11.75 -8.54
C ALA A 227 13.93 10.28 -8.38
N GLY A 228 13.30 9.55 -7.46
CA GLY A 228 13.54 8.11 -7.27
C GLY A 228 13.16 7.27 -8.49
N ALA A 229 12.08 7.64 -9.20
CA ALA A 229 11.65 6.99 -10.43
C ALA A 229 12.67 7.17 -11.57
N VAL A 230 13.14 8.40 -11.79
CA VAL A 230 14.17 8.70 -12.78
C VAL A 230 15.47 7.96 -12.45
N TRP A 231 15.90 8.00 -11.19
CA TRP A 231 17.08 7.27 -10.75
C TRP A 231 16.94 5.75 -10.94
N THR A 232 15.75 5.19 -10.68
CA THR A 232 15.49 3.75 -10.90
C THR A 232 15.69 3.39 -12.37
N SER A 233 15.12 4.15 -13.31
CA SER A 233 15.25 3.89 -14.74
C SER A 233 16.67 4.07 -15.28
N LEU A 234 17.47 4.96 -14.68
CA LEU A 234 18.87 5.24 -15.07
C LEU A 234 19.91 4.43 -14.29
N SER A 235 19.49 3.56 -13.37
CA SER A 235 20.40 2.85 -12.46
C SER A 235 21.42 1.98 -13.22
N PRO A 236 22.74 2.16 -13.02
CA PRO A 236 23.76 1.42 -13.78
C PRO A 236 24.08 0.03 -13.21
N ASN A 237 23.77 -0.20 -11.94
CA ASN A 237 24.05 -1.45 -11.24
C ASN A 237 22.90 -1.81 -10.29
N TYR A 238 22.89 -3.06 -9.82
CA TYR A 238 21.83 -3.60 -8.97
C TYR A 238 21.65 -2.83 -7.64
N PHE A 239 22.75 -2.47 -6.97
CA PHE A 239 22.68 -1.75 -5.70
C PHE A 239 22.07 -0.35 -5.87
N SER A 240 22.47 0.39 -6.91
CA SER A 240 21.87 1.66 -7.28
C SER A 240 20.39 1.52 -7.62
N TYR A 241 20.01 0.44 -8.31
CA TYR A 241 18.61 0.14 -8.61
C TYR A 241 17.79 -0.05 -7.33
N VAL A 242 18.28 -0.86 -6.38
CA VAL A 242 17.58 -1.12 -5.12
C VAL A 242 17.46 0.14 -4.27
N ILE A 243 18.53 0.91 -4.13
CA ILE A 243 18.51 2.18 -3.37
C ILE A 243 17.52 3.17 -3.98
N ALA A 244 17.57 3.36 -5.30
CA ALA A 244 16.66 4.26 -6.00
C ALA A 244 15.18 3.84 -5.82
N ARG A 245 14.90 2.54 -5.91
CA ARG A 245 13.57 1.96 -5.66
C ARG A 245 13.11 2.22 -4.22
N SER A 246 14.00 2.10 -3.23
CA SER A 246 13.68 2.43 -1.84
C SER A 246 13.33 3.91 -1.68
N PHE A 247 14.08 4.84 -2.26
CA PHE A 247 13.74 6.27 -2.24
C PHE A 247 12.38 6.57 -2.90
N MET A 248 12.11 5.95 -4.04
CA MET A 248 10.83 6.06 -4.72
C MET A 248 9.67 5.57 -3.85
N SER A 249 9.85 4.46 -3.13
CA SER A 249 8.82 3.91 -2.23
C SER A 249 8.47 4.82 -1.05
N ILE A 250 9.46 5.55 -0.51
CA ILE A 250 9.26 6.53 0.57
C ILE A 250 8.29 7.61 0.09
N GLY A 251 8.58 8.20 -1.08
CA GLY A 251 7.73 9.24 -1.68
C GLY A 251 6.32 8.73 -2.00
N ASN A 252 6.21 7.58 -2.66
CA ASN A 252 4.92 6.99 -3.05
C ASN A 252 4.00 6.74 -1.85
N ILE A 253 4.51 6.10 -0.80
CA ILE A 253 3.70 5.76 0.38
C ILE A 253 3.39 6.96 1.26
N ALA A 254 4.34 7.89 1.43
CA ALA A 254 4.06 9.13 2.12
C ALA A 254 2.93 9.89 1.42
N ARG A 255 2.96 9.96 0.08
CA ARG A 255 1.92 10.59 -0.73
C ARG A 255 0.56 9.92 -0.58
N ILE A 256 0.49 8.59 -0.68
CA ILE A 256 -0.75 7.82 -0.49
C ILE A 256 -1.33 8.08 0.91
N THR A 257 -0.48 8.08 1.94
CA THR A 257 -0.91 8.31 3.32
C THR A 257 -1.49 9.71 3.51
N ILE A 258 -0.78 10.74 3.06
CA ILE A 258 -1.23 12.14 3.21
C ILE A 258 -2.48 12.41 2.36
N GLY A 259 -2.53 11.89 1.13
CA GLY A 259 -3.68 12.05 0.24
C GLY A 259 -4.94 11.37 0.79
N GLY A 260 -4.79 10.18 1.35
CA GLY A 260 -5.88 9.49 2.06
C GLY A 260 -6.40 10.31 3.24
N VAL A 261 -5.52 10.82 4.10
CA VAL A 261 -5.91 11.67 5.24
C VAL A 261 -6.58 12.96 4.79
N LEU A 262 -6.05 13.62 3.75
CA LEU A 262 -6.68 14.82 3.17
C LEU A 262 -8.12 14.51 2.74
N MET A 263 -8.35 13.40 2.04
CA MET A 263 -9.71 13.01 1.63
C MET A 263 -10.66 12.78 2.82
N LEU A 264 -10.17 12.20 3.92
CA LEU A 264 -10.95 12.01 5.15
C LEU A 264 -11.20 13.32 5.92
N GLU A 265 -10.34 14.31 5.75
CA GLU A 265 -10.46 15.66 6.32
C GLU A 265 -11.44 16.54 5.54
N LEU A 266 -11.59 16.29 4.24
CA LEU A 266 -12.52 16.99 3.35
C LEU A 266 -13.94 16.39 3.32
N THR A 267 -14.19 15.35 4.12
CA THR A 267 -15.47 14.62 4.12
C THR A 267 -15.92 14.23 5.53
N VAL A 268 -17.19 13.86 5.64
CA VAL A 268 -17.84 13.43 6.89
C VAL A 268 -17.84 11.90 6.99
N ALA A 269 -17.85 11.37 8.22
CA ALA A 269 -17.73 9.95 8.54
C ALA A 269 -18.57 9.01 7.66
N ARG A 270 -19.83 9.40 7.38
CA ARG A 270 -20.77 8.63 6.55
C ARG A 270 -20.28 8.33 5.12
N TYR A 271 -19.52 9.24 4.52
CA TYR A 271 -19.09 9.14 3.12
C TYR A 271 -17.62 8.69 2.96
N ARG A 272 -16.86 8.59 4.06
CA ARG A 272 -15.44 8.22 4.04
C ARG A 272 -15.20 6.87 3.35
N SER A 273 -16.10 5.91 3.52
CA SER A 273 -15.96 4.59 2.90
C SER A 273 -16.02 4.65 1.37
N ILE A 274 -16.89 5.51 0.81
CA ILE A 274 -17.04 5.69 -0.65
C ILE A 274 -15.77 6.34 -1.23
N PHE A 275 -15.33 7.44 -0.63
CA PHE A 275 -14.11 8.13 -1.09
C PHE A 275 -12.85 7.27 -0.95
N ASN A 276 -12.72 6.53 0.15
CA ASN A 276 -11.62 5.57 0.31
C ASN A 276 -11.71 4.41 -0.71
N SER A 277 -12.92 3.98 -1.09
CA SER A 277 -13.13 2.95 -2.13
C SER A 277 -12.66 3.43 -3.49
N ILE A 278 -12.86 4.69 -3.86
CA ILE A 278 -12.43 5.26 -5.15
C ILE A 278 -10.90 5.33 -5.22
N LEU A 279 -10.26 5.81 -4.14
CA LEU A 279 -8.80 5.80 -4.06
C LEU A 279 -8.23 4.38 -4.14
N SER A 280 -8.87 3.43 -3.43
CA SER A 280 -8.49 2.01 -3.46
C SER A 280 -8.74 1.36 -4.82
N PHE A 281 -9.79 1.75 -5.53
CA PHE A 281 -10.08 1.33 -6.90
C PHE A 281 -8.98 1.79 -7.86
N GLY A 282 -8.57 3.06 -7.77
CA GLY A 282 -7.46 3.59 -8.58
C GLY A 282 -6.20 2.76 -8.37
N ILE A 283 -5.75 2.62 -7.13
CA ILE A 283 -4.48 1.96 -6.80
C ILE A 283 -4.53 0.46 -7.12
N ASN A 284 -5.56 -0.25 -6.67
CA ASN A 284 -5.56 -1.73 -6.70
C ASN A 284 -6.11 -2.33 -7.99
N PHE A 285 -7.01 -1.65 -8.70
CA PHE A 285 -7.53 -2.13 -9.99
C PHE A 285 -6.90 -1.36 -11.14
N PHE A 286 -7.09 -0.04 -11.23
CA PHE A 286 -6.70 0.73 -12.41
C PHE A 286 -5.19 0.68 -12.65
N TYR A 287 -4.35 1.08 -11.67
CA TYR A 287 -2.90 1.11 -11.87
C TYR A 287 -2.25 -0.28 -11.90
N ARG A 288 -2.77 -1.26 -11.15
CA ARG A 288 -2.23 -2.63 -11.19
C ARG A 288 -2.62 -3.36 -12.47
N GLY A 289 -3.85 -3.16 -12.97
CA GLY A 289 -4.28 -3.69 -14.26
C GLY A 289 -3.49 -3.06 -15.40
N LEU A 290 -3.27 -1.74 -15.32
CA LEU A 290 -2.46 -1.01 -16.30
C LEU A 290 -0.99 -1.42 -16.26
N MET A 291 -0.43 -1.73 -15.08
CA MET A 291 0.89 -2.34 -14.92
C MET A 291 0.99 -3.68 -15.67
N ALA A 292 -0.01 -4.55 -15.56
CA ALA A 292 -0.02 -5.83 -16.26
C ALA A 292 -0.06 -5.63 -17.79
N LEU A 293 -0.86 -4.67 -18.26
CA LEU A 293 -0.93 -4.30 -19.68
C LEU A 293 0.40 -3.73 -20.18
N TRP A 294 1.01 -2.79 -19.46
CA TRP A 294 2.30 -2.22 -19.84
C TRP A 294 3.42 -3.25 -19.81
N ALA A 295 3.42 -4.16 -18.83
CA ALA A 295 4.38 -5.26 -18.79
C ALA A 295 4.24 -6.17 -20.02
N PHE A 296 3.03 -6.37 -20.54
CA PHE A 296 2.82 -7.14 -21.77
C PHE A 296 3.33 -6.40 -23.02
N LEU A 297 3.11 -5.08 -23.10
CA LEU A 297 3.45 -4.27 -24.27
C LEU A 297 4.92 -3.83 -24.34
N ILE A 298 5.56 -3.63 -23.17
CA ILE A 298 6.90 -3.05 -23.06
C ILE A 298 7.87 -4.13 -22.56
N PRO A 299 8.75 -4.68 -23.42
CA PRO A 299 9.64 -5.79 -23.04
C PRO A 299 10.84 -5.37 -22.18
N ASN A 300 11.16 -4.07 -22.09
CA ASN A 300 12.29 -3.53 -21.33
C ASN A 300 11.84 -2.96 -19.98
N TRP A 301 12.39 -3.47 -18.86
CA TRP A 301 12.00 -3.04 -17.51
C TRP A 301 12.25 -1.56 -17.22
N ARG A 302 13.27 -0.93 -17.82
CA ARG A 302 13.59 0.49 -17.62
C ARG A 302 12.50 1.38 -18.20
N LEU A 303 12.06 1.06 -19.42
CA LEU A 303 10.95 1.73 -20.09
C LEU A 303 9.61 1.41 -19.42
N LEU A 304 9.45 0.18 -18.92
CA LEU A 304 8.28 -0.19 -18.12
C LEU A 304 8.18 0.69 -16.86
N ASN A 305 9.28 0.91 -16.13
CA ASN A 305 9.29 1.81 -14.99
C ASN A 305 8.91 3.25 -15.37
N VAL A 306 9.40 3.76 -16.52
CA VAL A 306 9.02 5.10 -17.02
C VAL A 306 7.52 5.16 -17.31
N ALA A 307 6.95 4.17 -18.00
CA ALA A 307 5.53 4.12 -18.31
C ALA A 307 4.66 4.10 -17.03
N VAL A 308 5.06 3.29 -16.05
CA VAL A 308 4.36 3.16 -14.75
C VAL A 308 4.42 4.44 -13.94
N MET A 309 5.51 5.19 -14.07
CA MET A 309 5.72 6.45 -13.34
C MET A 309 5.21 7.68 -14.10
N ALA A 310 4.76 7.56 -15.35
CA ALA A 310 4.19 8.67 -16.11
C ALA A 310 3.04 9.41 -15.38
N PRO A 311 2.11 8.74 -14.67
CA PRO A 311 1.07 9.43 -13.89
C PRO A 311 1.63 10.32 -12.76
N ASN A 312 2.83 10.02 -12.26
CA ASN A 312 3.48 10.85 -11.24
C ASN A 312 3.87 12.22 -11.80
N LEU A 313 4.23 12.33 -13.09
CA LEU A 313 4.51 13.62 -13.71
C LEU A 313 3.25 14.50 -13.73
N LEU A 314 2.09 13.90 -14.03
CA LEU A 314 0.80 14.59 -14.00
C LEU A 314 0.44 15.03 -12.57
N SER A 315 0.81 14.25 -11.55
CA SER A 315 0.59 14.58 -10.14
C SER A 315 1.16 15.95 -9.77
N ILE A 316 2.35 16.30 -10.24
CA ILE A 316 3.00 17.59 -9.96
C ILE A 316 2.12 18.75 -10.43
N LEU A 317 1.50 18.63 -11.61
CA LEU A 317 0.58 19.65 -12.13
C LEU A 317 -0.73 19.70 -11.34
N CYS A 318 -1.25 18.53 -10.94
CA CYS A 318 -2.47 18.45 -10.13
C CYS A 318 -2.31 19.05 -8.73
N MET A 319 -1.08 19.12 -8.17
CA MET A 319 -0.84 19.69 -6.83
C MET A 319 -1.21 21.17 -6.73
N PHE A 320 -1.20 21.93 -7.83
CA PHE A 320 -1.61 23.32 -7.81
C PHE A 320 -3.10 23.49 -7.48
N TYR A 321 -3.94 22.57 -7.96
CA TYR A 321 -5.38 22.56 -7.73
C TYR A 321 -5.79 22.01 -6.36
N LEU A 322 -4.91 21.23 -5.72
CA LEU A 322 -5.23 20.61 -4.43
C LEU A 322 -5.36 21.68 -3.33
N PRO A 323 -6.45 21.68 -2.53
CA PRO A 323 -6.58 22.56 -1.38
C PRO A 323 -5.74 22.06 -0.21
N GLU A 324 -5.46 22.95 0.74
CA GLU A 324 -4.99 22.56 2.06
C GLU A 324 -6.18 22.10 2.93
N SER A 325 -5.92 21.25 3.91
CA SER A 325 -6.97 20.71 4.78
C SER A 325 -7.59 21.79 5.68
N PRO A 326 -8.92 22.03 5.63
CA PRO A 326 -9.58 23.00 6.51
C PRO A 326 -9.40 22.65 7.99
N ARG A 327 -9.50 21.36 8.35
CA ARG A 327 -9.28 20.90 9.73
C ARG A 327 -7.87 21.19 10.21
N TRP A 328 -6.87 20.97 9.36
CA TRP A 328 -5.49 21.29 9.72
C TRP A 328 -5.28 22.80 9.88
N LEU A 329 -5.84 23.62 8.99
CA LEU A 329 -5.74 25.09 9.09
C LEU A 329 -6.38 25.63 10.37
N LEU A 330 -7.56 25.11 10.73
CA LEU A 330 -8.23 25.44 12.00
C LEU A 330 -7.37 25.04 13.20
N SER A 331 -6.79 23.83 13.23
CA SER A 331 -5.89 23.40 14.31
C SER A 331 -4.57 24.19 14.40
N LYS A 332 -4.24 25.01 13.39
CA LYS A 332 -3.07 25.89 13.35
C LYS A 332 -3.43 27.36 13.55
N ASN A 333 -4.66 27.67 13.94
CA ASN A 333 -5.20 29.03 14.10
C ASN A 333 -5.06 29.88 12.81
N ARG A 334 -5.03 29.24 11.63
CA ARG A 334 -4.97 29.91 10.32
C ARG A 334 -6.38 30.08 9.77
N PHE A 335 -7.18 30.88 10.47
CA PHE A 335 -8.62 31.04 10.22
C PHE A 335 -8.95 31.65 8.86
N GLU A 336 -8.18 32.63 8.39
CA GLU A 336 -8.41 33.30 7.11
C GLU A 336 -8.24 32.32 5.93
N GLU A 337 -7.16 31.54 5.93
CA GLU A 337 -6.92 30.54 4.89
C GLU A 337 -7.96 29.40 4.94
N ALA A 338 -8.37 29.00 6.14
CA ALA A 338 -9.43 28.01 6.28
C ALA A 338 -10.75 28.52 5.67
N LEU A 339 -11.10 29.78 5.93
CA LEU A 339 -12.27 30.43 5.37
C LEU A 339 -12.21 30.48 3.83
N GLU A 340 -11.07 30.84 3.23
CA GLU A 340 -10.91 30.87 1.78
C GLU A 340 -11.14 29.50 1.12
N VAL A 341 -10.58 28.44 1.71
CA VAL A 341 -10.78 27.07 1.22
C VAL A 341 -12.24 26.66 1.32
N LEU A 342 -12.91 26.95 2.43
CA LEU A 342 -14.32 26.61 2.65
C LEU A 342 -15.25 27.41 1.73
N LYS A 343 -14.96 28.69 1.47
CA LYS A 343 -15.68 29.50 0.48
C LYS A 343 -15.54 28.92 -0.92
N HIS A 344 -14.33 28.52 -1.30
CA HIS A 344 -14.11 27.86 -2.60
C HIS A 344 -14.92 26.56 -2.70
N ALA A 345 -14.93 25.73 -1.65
CA ALA A 345 -15.75 24.52 -1.61
C ALA A 345 -17.25 24.84 -1.76
N CYS A 346 -17.74 25.89 -1.08
CA CYS A 346 -19.12 26.34 -1.16
C CYS A 346 -19.51 26.78 -2.58
N ARG A 347 -18.65 27.56 -3.27
CA ARG A 347 -18.88 28.00 -4.66
C ARG A 347 -19.02 26.83 -5.63
N VAL A 348 -18.21 25.80 -5.45
CA VAL A 348 -18.21 24.64 -6.36
C VAL A 348 -19.38 23.71 -6.06
N ASN A 349 -19.70 23.46 -4.79
CA ASN A 349 -20.78 22.54 -4.41
C ASN A 349 -22.17 23.16 -4.58
N ASN A 350 -22.33 24.43 -4.22
CA ASN A 350 -23.60 25.14 -4.20
C ASN A 350 -23.51 26.46 -5.00
N PRO A 351 -23.32 26.42 -6.32
CA PRO A 351 -23.10 27.64 -7.11
C PRO A 351 -24.26 28.64 -6.99
N ARG A 352 -25.50 28.15 -6.85
CA ARG A 352 -26.72 28.99 -6.76
C ARG A 352 -26.85 29.74 -5.42
N ASP A 353 -26.48 29.10 -4.31
CA ASP A 353 -26.61 29.66 -2.95
C ASP A 353 -25.24 30.06 -2.34
N SER A 354 -24.19 30.07 -3.16
CA SER A 354 -22.81 30.31 -2.74
C SER A 354 -22.66 31.60 -1.92
N LEU A 355 -23.28 32.69 -2.36
CA LEU A 355 -23.25 33.97 -1.65
C LEU A 355 -23.85 33.92 -0.22
N LYS A 356 -24.86 33.08 0.00
CA LYS A 356 -25.47 32.91 1.33
C LYS A 356 -24.56 32.10 2.24
N GLY A 357 -24.06 30.96 1.73
CA GLY A 357 -23.14 30.09 2.48
C GLY A 357 -21.81 30.78 2.82
N GLU A 358 -21.27 31.60 1.90
CA GLU A 358 -20.06 32.39 2.14
C GLU A 358 -20.26 33.44 3.24
N LYS A 359 -21.40 34.15 3.25
CA LYS A 359 -21.72 35.13 4.30
C LYS A 359 -21.91 34.47 5.66
N GLU A 360 -22.55 33.30 5.69
CA GLU A 360 -22.72 32.52 6.91
C GLU A 360 -21.38 32.06 7.48
N LEU A 361 -20.48 31.55 6.63
CA LEU A 361 -19.10 31.22 7.00
C LEU A 361 -18.33 32.43 7.52
N GLU A 362 -18.40 33.58 6.83
CA GLU A 362 -17.77 34.82 7.30
C GLU A 362 -18.26 35.25 8.68
N ASN A 363 -19.55 35.16 8.95
CA ASN A 363 -20.14 35.54 10.23
C ASN A 363 -19.63 34.63 11.36
N ILE A 364 -19.57 33.32 11.13
CA ILE A 364 -19.05 32.35 12.09
C ILE A 364 -17.58 32.65 12.40
N PHE A 365 -16.75 32.77 11.35
CA PHE A 365 -15.31 33.02 11.51
C PHE A 365 -15.02 34.38 12.13
N ARG A 366 -15.75 35.45 11.77
CA ARG A 366 -15.64 36.76 12.41
C ARG A 366 -16.00 36.71 13.90
N GLY A 367 -17.00 35.91 14.28
CA GLY A 367 -17.37 35.69 15.68
C GLY A 367 -16.19 35.13 16.48
N VAL A 368 -15.55 34.09 15.98
CA VAL A 368 -14.41 33.44 16.64
C VAL A 368 -13.18 34.34 16.70
N ILE A 369 -12.83 35.00 15.59
CA ILE A 369 -11.69 35.92 15.54
C ILE A 369 -11.87 37.09 16.53
N LYS A 370 -13.09 37.62 16.67
CA LYS A 370 -13.38 38.67 17.65
C LYS A 370 -13.19 38.18 19.08
N THR A 371 -13.69 36.99 19.41
CA THR A 371 -13.54 36.39 20.74
C THR A 371 -12.07 36.18 21.08
N GLU A 372 -11.27 35.68 20.14
CA GLU A 372 -9.83 35.43 20.34
C GLU A 372 -9.02 36.74 20.51
N ILE A 373 -9.39 37.83 19.81
CA ILE A 373 -8.75 39.15 19.94
C ILE A 373 -9.15 39.84 21.26
N SER A 374 -10.35 39.61 21.76
CA SER A 374 -10.86 40.21 23.00
C SER A 374 -10.34 39.55 24.28
N LEU A 375 -9.73 38.35 24.20
CA LEU A 375 -9.01 37.76 25.33
C LEU A 375 -7.67 38.49 25.51
N PRO A 376 -7.43 39.18 26.64
CA PRO A 376 -6.17 39.88 26.85
C PRO A 376 -5.04 38.86 26.99
N LYS A 377 -3.95 39.06 26.24
CA LYS A 377 -2.70 38.27 26.30
C LYS A 377 -2.00 38.27 27.68
N SER A 378 -2.59 38.89 28.71
CA SER A 378 -1.96 39.15 30.01
C SER A 378 -2.06 38.02 31.04
N LEU A 379 -2.77 36.92 30.76
CA LEU A 379 -2.83 35.76 31.66
C LEU A 379 -1.77 34.67 31.37
N ASN A 380 -0.83 34.92 30.45
CA ASN A 380 0.29 34.01 30.15
C ASN A 380 1.58 34.31 30.96
N SER A 381 1.47 34.97 32.11
CA SER A 381 2.63 35.28 32.99
C SER A 381 2.82 34.32 34.16
N VAL A 382 2.31 33.09 34.05
CA VAL A 382 2.84 31.98 34.85
C VAL A 382 3.85 31.24 33.98
N ASP A 383 5.12 31.35 34.36
CA ASP A 383 6.27 30.64 33.80
C ASP A 383 6.00 29.12 33.70
N ILE A 384 5.40 28.70 32.60
CA ILE A 384 5.57 27.36 32.06
C ILE A 384 6.54 27.56 30.90
N THR A 385 7.79 27.13 31.14
CA THR A 385 8.87 27.00 30.17
C THR A 385 8.35 26.85 28.76
N ALA A 386 8.79 27.74 27.87
CA ALA A 386 8.45 27.82 26.46
C ALA A 386 8.64 26.48 25.72
N ASP A 387 7.67 25.58 25.84
CA ASP A 387 7.47 24.44 24.97
C ASP A 387 6.68 24.98 23.78
N LYS A 388 7.38 25.19 22.67
CA LYS A 388 6.79 25.55 21.37
C LYS A 388 5.61 24.62 21.10
N PRO A 389 4.50 25.06 20.46
CA PRO A 389 3.37 24.20 20.11
C PRO A 389 3.71 23.33 18.89
N GLY A 390 4.75 22.52 19.02
CA GLY A 390 4.89 21.27 18.30
C GLY A 390 4.23 20.20 19.14
N PHE A 391 2.90 20.05 19.00
CA PHE A 391 2.06 18.98 19.55
C PHE A 391 2.87 17.76 20.05
N ARG A 392 3.32 17.83 21.31
CA ARG A 392 3.77 16.67 22.06
C ARG A 392 2.53 16.24 22.84
N PRO A 393 1.91 15.09 22.50
CA PRO A 393 0.82 14.58 23.33
C PRO A 393 1.35 14.46 24.77
N THR A 394 0.59 14.97 25.74
CA THR A 394 0.89 14.80 27.17
C THR A 394 1.18 13.32 27.44
N SER A 395 2.18 13.05 28.29
CA SER A 395 2.63 11.68 28.60
C SER A 395 1.45 10.78 29.03
N GLU A 396 0.45 11.35 29.70
CA GLU A 396 -0.76 10.66 30.16
C GLU A 396 -1.67 10.19 29.00
N VAL A 397 -1.89 11.00 27.96
CA VAL A 397 -2.67 10.61 26.77
C VAL A 397 -1.94 9.52 25.96
N LYS A 398 -0.61 9.47 26.02
CA LYS A 398 0.17 8.41 25.34
C LYS A 398 0.00 7.04 25.97
N HIS A 399 -0.14 6.96 27.30
CA HIS A 399 -0.27 5.69 28.03
C HIS A 399 -1.66 5.05 27.86
N SER A 400 -2.72 5.86 27.78
CA SER A 400 -4.10 5.35 27.69
C SER A 400 -4.37 4.51 26.42
N TYR A 401 -3.74 4.85 25.29
CA TYR A 401 -3.95 4.19 23.98
C TYR A 401 -2.79 3.28 23.55
N LEU A 402 -1.90 2.92 24.48
CA LEU A 402 -0.73 2.09 24.19
C LEU A 402 -1.15 0.68 23.75
N LYS A 403 -2.14 0.09 24.42
CA LYS A 403 -2.68 -1.24 24.10
C LYS A 403 -3.22 -1.30 22.66
N GLU A 404 -4.03 -0.32 22.26
CA GLU A 404 -4.61 -0.21 20.92
C GLU A 404 -3.53 0.01 19.87
N THR A 405 -2.46 0.74 20.21
CA THR A 405 -1.33 0.94 19.30
C THR A 405 -0.56 -0.37 19.08
N ILE A 406 -0.22 -1.10 20.13
CA ILE A 406 0.53 -2.36 20.03
C ILE A 406 -0.28 -3.40 19.26
N LEU A 407 -1.55 -3.57 19.62
CA LEU A 407 -2.44 -4.51 18.94
C LEU A 407 -2.70 -4.09 17.48
N GLY A 408 -2.80 -2.78 17.21
CA GLY A 408 -2.88 -2.25 15.86
C GLY A 408 -1.63 -2.54 15.02
N ILE A 409 -0.43 -2.42 15.60
CA ILE A 409 0.83 -2.80 14.95
C ILE A 409 0.80 -4.29 14.59
N GLU A 410 0.46 -5.16 15.54
CA GLU A 410 0.42 -6.61 15.35
C GLU A 410 -0.57 -7.02 14.25
N ILE A 411 -1.81 -6.54 14.32
CA ILE A 411 -2.86 -6.83 13.35
C ILE A 411 -2.44 -6.37 11.96
N MET A 412 -1.92 -5.14 11.85
CA MET A 412 -1.51 -4.61 10.56
C MET A 412 -0.23 -5.26 10.03
N ALA A 413 0.62 -5.79 10.91
CA ALA A 413 1.85 -6.50 10.56
C ALA A 413 1.50 -7.83 9.87
N PHE A 414 0.67 -8.66 10.51
CA PHE A 414 0.21 -9.91 9.90
C PHE A 414 -0.57 -9.67 8.61
N MET A 415 -1.43 -8.66 8.58
CA MET A 415 -2.17 -8.32 7.35
C MET A 415 -1.25 -7.85 6.22
N SER A 416 -0.26 -7.01 6.52
CA SER A 416 0.70 -6.55 5.52
C SER A 416 1.59 -7.69 5.03
N PHE A 417 1.97 -8.61 5.92
CA PHE A 417 2.73 -9.81 5.62
C PHE A 417 1.97 -10.74 4.66
N CYS A 418 0.72 -11.09 4.97
CA CYS A 418 -0.11 -11.94 4.11
C CYS A 418 -0.41 -11.28 2.76
N PHE A 419 -0.87 -10.03 2.75
CA PHE A 419 -1.22 -9.34 1.52
C PHE A 419 -0.05 -9.17 0.55
N THR A 420 1.11 -8.75 1.07
CA THR A 420 2.31 -8.57 0.25
C THR A 420 2.85 -9.93 -0.20
N GLY A 421 2.76 -10.95 0.66
CA GLY A 421 3.09 -12.33 0.37
C GLY A 421 2.32 -12.88 -0.83
N PHE A 422 0.99 -12.81 -0.81
CA PHE A 422 0.12 -13.27 -1.91
C PHE A 422 0.41 -12.53 -3.22
N LEU A 423 0.55 -11.21 -3.12
CA LEU A 423 0.80 -10.37 -4.29
C LEU A 423 2.11 -10.76 -4.98
N PHE A 424 3.17 -11.03 -4.21
CA PHE A 424 4.47 -11.45 -4.76
C PHE A 424 4.58 -12.93 -5.08
N TYR A 425 3.76 -13.79 -4.48
CA TYR A 425 3.70 -15.21 -4.81
C TYR A 425 3.23 -15.45 -6.25
N THR A 426 2.58 -14.44 -6.85
CA THR A 426 2.15 -14.45 -8.25
C THR A 426 3.26 -14.77 -9.25
N ARG A 427 4.51 -14.38 -8.97
CA ARG A 427 5.65 -14.69 -9.85
C ARG A 427 6.08 -16.15 -9.82
N THR A 428 5.68 -16.90 -8.79
CA THR A 428 6.07 -18.30 -8.54
C THR A 428 5.05 -19.28 -9.14
N LEU A 429 3.84 -18.81 -9.46
CA LEU A 429 2.80 -19.62 -10.09
C LEU A 429 3.21 -20.00 -11.53
N ARG A 430 2.99 -21.26 -11.91
CA ARG A 430 3.31 -21.85 -13.21
C ARG A 430 2.28 -21.45 -14.27
N SER A 431 2.14 -20.15 -14.51
CA SER A 431 1.21 -19.59 -15.49
C SER A 431 1.77 -18.30 -16.09
N TYR A 432 1.01 -17.68 -17.00
CA TYR A 432 1.39 -16.39 -17.59
C TYR A 432 1.34 -15.29 -16.53
N VAL A 433 2.50 -14.75 -16.17
CA VAL A 433 2.62 -13.71 -15.11
C VAL A 433 1.75 -12.48 -15.41
N TYR A 434 1.57 -12.12 -16.69
CA TYR A 434 0.67 -11.04 -17.12
C TYR A 434 -0.79 -11.32 -16.80
N LEU A 435 -1.26 -12.53 -17.09
CA LEU A 435 -2.66 -12.93 -16.87
C LEU A 435 -2.95 -12.98 -15.38
N VAL A 436 -2.10 -13.66 -14.60
CA VAL A 436 -2.31 -13.76 -13.15
C VAL A 436 -2.21 -12.39 -12.48
N GLY A 437 -1.27 -11.55 -12.90
CA GLY A 437 -1.18 -10.18 -12.42
C GLY A 437 -2.42 -9.33 -12.75
N PHE A 438 -2.98 -9.48 -13.95
CA PHE A 438 -4.23 -8.82 -14.32
C PHE A 438 -5.44 -9.36 -13.53
N LEU A 439 -5.53 -10.68 -13.32
CA LEU A 439 -6.56 -11.29 -12.49
C LEU A 439 -6.51 -10.74 -11.06
N ASN A 440 -5.34 -10.70 -10.43
CA ASN A 440 -5.18 -10.10 -9.10
C ASN A 440 -5.69 -8.65 -9.04
N ALA A 441 -5.45 -7.86 -10.09
CA ALA A 441 -5.98 -6.50 -10.19
C ALA A 441 -7.50 -6.51 -10.32
N LEU A 442 -8.06 -7.35 -11.20
CA LEU A 442 -9.50 -7.50 -11.43
C LEU A 442 -10.25 -7.89 -10.15
N PHE A 443 -9.68 -8.81 -9.36
CA PHE A 443 -10.22 -9.23 -8.08
C PHE A 443 -10.20 -8.14 -7.00
N ALA A 444 -9.53 -6.99 -7.22
CA ALA A 444 -9.69 -5.84 -6.35
C ALA A 444 -11.08 -5.17 -6.45
N LEU A 445 -11.80 -5.33 -7.57
CA LEU A 445 -13.15 -4.81 -7.76
C LEU A 445 -14.17 -5.42 -6.79
N PRO A 446 -14.36 -6.76 -6.74
CA PRO A 446 -15.27 -7.36 -5.78
C PRO A 446 -14.84 -7.09 -4.34
N ALA A 447 -13.53 -6.96 -4.07
CA ALA A 447 -13.04 -6.59 -2.73
C ALA A 447 -13.51 -5.20 -2.29
N ASN A 448 -13.40 -4.20 -3.18
CA ASN A 448 -13.88 -2.84 -2.90
C ASN A 448 -15.40 -2.78 -2.72
N LEU A 449 -16.15 -3.52 -3.55
CA LEU A 449 -17.61 -3.61 -3.43
C LEU A 449 -18.03 -4.28 -2.12
N LEU A 450 -17.36 -5.38 -1.75
CA LEU A 450 -17.58 -6.10 -0.51
C LEU A 450 -17.31 -5.20 0.70
N TYR A 451 -16.16 -4.51 0.72
CA TYR A 451 -15.81 -3.53 1.74
C TYR A 451 -16.87 -2.42 1.85
N ALA A 452 -17.20 -1.75 0.75
CA ALA A 452 -18.17 -0.65 0.75
C ALA A 452 -19.56 -1.10 1.24
N THR A 453 -19.99 -2.30 0.84
CA THR A 453 -21.27 -2.90 1.25
C THR A 453 -21.26 -3.23 2.75
N ILE A 454 -20.24 -3.93 3.24
CA ILE A 454 -20.10 -4.26 4.66
C ILE A 454 -20.07 -2.99 5.50
N TYR A 455 -19.30 -1.98 5.09
CA TYR A 455 -19.16 -0.74 5.84
C TYR A 455 -20.49 0.02 5.97
N ARG A 456 -21.36 -0.10 4.96
CA ARG A 456 -22.68 0.54 4.95
C ARG A 456 -23.74 -0.27 5.70
N CYS A 457 -23.71 -1.60 5.60
CA CYS A 457 -24.74 -2.47 6.16
C CYS A 457 -24.50 -2.82 7.63
N THR A 458 -23.25 -2.74 8.12
CA THR A 458 -22.90 -3.10 9.50
C THR A 458 -22.59 -1.87 10.34
N ARG A 459 -23.18 -1.78 11.54
CA ARG A 459 -22.86 -0.74 12.52
C ARG A 459 -21.56 -1.02 13.26
N TYR A 460 -21.33 -2.28 13.61
CA TYR A 460 -20.12 -2.74 14.31
C TYR A 460 -19.07 -3.26 13.33
N ARG A 461 -17.81 -2.86 13.53
CA ARG A 461 -16.72 -3.10 12.56
C ARG A 461 -15.97 -4.40 12.80
N LYS A 462 -15.83 -4.83 14.05
CA LYS A 462 -14.99 -5.96 14.43
C LYS A 462 -15.49 -7.30 13.88
N ARG A 463 -16.77 -7.63 14.10
CA ARG A 463 -17.35 -8.93 13.70
C ARG A 463 -17.23 -9.23 12.20
N PRO A 464 -17.65 -8.34 11.27
CA PRO A 464 -17.51 -8.63 9.84
C PRO A 464 -16.03 -8.76 9.43
N LEU A 465 -15.13 -7.99 10.03
CA LEU A 465 -13.69 -8.09 9.77
C LEU A 465 -13.12 -9.47 10.16
N MET A 466 -13.49 -9.98 11.35
CA MET A 466 -13.06 -11.31 11.81
C MET A 466 -13.58 -12.42 10.89
N ILE A 467 -14.82 -12.31 10.40
CA ILE A 467 -15.42 -13.30 9.49
C ILE A 467 -14.64 -13.36 8.18
N LEU A 468 -14.32 -12.21 7.57
CA LEU A 468 -13.55 -12.15 6.32
C LEU A 468 -12.17 -12.80 6.46
N ILE A 469 -11.46 -12.51 7.56
CA ILE A 469 -10.12 -13.05 7.81
C ILE A 469 -10.16 -14.55 8.04
N LEU A 470 -11.16 -15.04 8.78
CA LEU A 470 -11.34 -16.48 9.02
C LEU A 470 -11.56 -17.23 7.71
N PHE A 471 -12.48 -16.75 6.86
CA PHE A 471 -12.73 -17.38 5.56
C PHE A 471 -11.50 -17.32 4.64
N ALA A 472 -10.78 -16.19 4.63
CA ALA A 472 -9.54 -16.06 3.88
C ALA A 472 -8.50 -17.11 4.31
N GLY A 473 -8.32 -17.30 5.62
CA GLY A 473 -7.41 -18.29 6.17
C GLY A 473 -7.79 -19.73 5.79
N ILE A 474 -9.08 -20.09 5.90
CA ILE A 474 -9.57 -21.44 5.59
C ILE A 474 -9.42 -21.77 4.11
N ILE A 475 -9.81 -20.85 3.22
CA ILE A 475 -9.73 -21.04 1.76
C ILE A 475 -8.27 -21.22 1.34
N LEU A 476 -7.38 -20.39 1.89
CA LEU A 476 -5.95 -20.46 1.59
C LEU A 476 -5.33 -21.77 2.10
N ALA A 477 -5.64 -22.16 3.34
CA ALA A 477 -5.16 -23.41 3.92
C ALA A 477 -5.61 -24.61 3.08
N ALA A 478 -6.87 -24.65 2.67
CA ALA A 478 -7.41 -25.75 1.85
C ALA A 478 -6.68 -25.86 0.50
N GLY A 479 -6.50 -24.75 -0.23
CA GLY A 479 -5.81 -24.75 -1.53
C GLY A 479 -4.33 -25.10 -1.43
N SER A 480 -3.67 -24.64 -0.36
CA SER A 480 -2.27 -24.93 -0.09
C SER A 480 -2.04 -26.39 0.33
N ILE A 481 -2.85 -26.93 1.26
CA ILE A 481 -2.80 -28.35 1.66
C ILE A 481 -3.04 -29.25 0.45
N TYR A 482 -4.03 -28.93 -0.40
CA TYR A 482 -4.28 -29.67 -1.63
C TYR A 482 -3.04 -29.75 -2.53
N THR A 483 -2.36 -28.62 -2.73
CA THR A 483 -1.17 -28.54 -3.60
C THR A 483 0.00 -29.34 -3.02
N VAL A 484 0.23 -29.23 -1.70
CA VAL A 484 1.34 -29.93 -1.03
C VAL A 484 1.14 -31.44 -1.02
N VAL A 485 -0.09 -31.92 -0.80
CA VAL A 485 -0.41 -33.35 -0.67
C VAL A 485 -0.53 -34.02 -2.04
N PHE A 486 -1.31 -33.45 -2.96
CA PHE A 486 -1.64 -34.09 -4.23
C PHE A 486 -0.67 -33.77 -5.37
N LYS A 487 0.18 -32.74 -5.22
CA LYS A 487 1.18 -32.31 -6.22
C LYS A 487 0.62 -32.25 -7.65
N PRO A 488 -0.47 -31.49 -7.89
CA PRO A 488 -1.08 -31.39 -9.22
C PRO A 488 -0.10 -30.81 -10.24
N GLU A 489 -0.24 -31.20 -11.51
CA GLU A 489 0.57 -30.64 -12.60
C GLU A 489 0.23 -29.17 -12.91
N THR A 490 -0.99 -28.74 -12.61
CA THR A 490 -1.48 -27.39 -12.85
C THR A 490 -1.82 -26.65 -11.57
N ASP A 491 -1.54 -25.35 -11.54
CA ASP A 491 -1.73 -24.51 -10.34
C ASP A 491 -3.14 -23.92 -10.24
N VAL A 492 -4.14 -24.48 -10.95
CA VAL A 492 -5.49 -23.87 -11.05
C VAL A 492 -6.13 -23.70 -9.67
N VAL A 493 -6.11 -24.74 -8.84
CA VAL A 493 -6.68 -24.70 -7.48
C VAL A 493 -5.95 -23.67 -6.61
N LEU A 494 -4.63 -23.58 -6.76
CA LEU A 494 -3.80 -22.62 -6.04
C LEU A 494 -4.07 -21.17 -6.46
N ILE A 495 -4.23 -20.94 -7.77
CA ILE A 495 -4.60 -19.63 -8.33
C ILE A 495 -5.97 -19.20 -7.81
N VAL A 496 -6.98 -20.07 -7.86
CA VAL A 496 -8.35 -19.75 -7.42
C VAL A 496 -8.39 -19.46 -5.92
N SER A 497 -7.80 -20.33 -5.09
CA SER A 497 -7.77 -20.16 -3.63
C SER A 497 -7.00 -18.90 -3.21
N THR A 498 -5.85 -18.62 -3.84
CA THR A 498 -5.04 -17.44 -3.55
C THR A 498 -5.77 -16.16 -3.96
N ASN A 499 -6.40 -16.12 -5.14
CA ASN A 499 -7.16 -14.95 -5.60
C ASN A 499 -8.40 -14.70 -4.73
N LEU A 500 -9.15 -15.74 -4.34
CA LEU A 500 -10.30 -15.58 -3.46
C LEU A 500 -9.87 -15.08 -2.07
N SER A 501 -8.76 -15.60 -1.54
CA SER A 501 -8.17 -15.11 -0.28
C SER A 501 -7.65 -13.67 -0.41
N LEU A 502 -7.14 -13.29 -1.58
CA LEU A 502 -6.70 -11.93 -1.90
C LEU A 502 -7.89 -10.96 -1.92
N VAL A 503 -9.05 -11.34 -2.47
CA VAL A 503 -10.29 -10.53 -2.42
C VAL A 503 -10.65 -10.21 -0.97
N LEU A 504 -10.74 -11.25 -0.13
CA LEU A 504 -11.12 -11.12 1.27
C LEU A 504 -10.11 -10.29 2.05
N THR A 505 -8.82 -10.56 1.89
CA THR A 505 -7.73 -9.84 2.55
C THR A 505 -7.69 -8.37 2.12
N ASN A 506 -7.91 -8.07 0.82
CA ASN A 506 -7.92 -6.70 0.32
C ASN A 506 -9.11 -5.91 0.88
N ALA A 507 -10.29 -6.52 1.00
CA ALA A 507 -11.44 -5.92 1.68
C ALA A 507 -11.14 -5.68 3.17
N SER A 508 -10.53 -6.64 3.86
CA SER A 508 -10.12 -6.53 5.26
C SER A 508 -9.08 -5.42 5.48
N ILE A 509 -8.11 -5.25 4.59
CA ILE A 509 -7.15 -4.13 4.64
C ILE A 509 -7.89 -2.80 4.50
N ALA A 510 -8.79 -2.65 3.52
CA ALA A 510 -9.55 -1.42 3.33
C ALA A 510 -10.39 -1.07 4.58
N MET A 511 -10.98 -2.06 5.25
CA MET A 511 -11.66 -1.88 6.54
C MET A 511 -10.71 -1.43 7.64
N LEU A 512 -9.53 -2.07 7.78
CA LEU A 512 -8.54 -1.73 8.81
C LEU A 512 -8.01 -0.30 8.66
N PHE A 513 -7.86 0.19 7.43
CA PHE A 513 -7.45 1.57 7.16
C PHE A 513 -8.43 2.63 7.68
N LEU A 514 -9.71 2.31 7.85
CA LEU A 514 -10.68 3.20 8.50
C LEU A 514 -10.85 2.89 10.00
N TYR A 515 -10.92 1.59 10.33
CA TYR A 515 -11.17 1.14 11.70
C TYR A 515 -10.04 1.52 12.67
N ILE A 516 -8.77 1.41 12.26
CA ILE A 516 -7.63 1.78 13.13
C ILE A 516 -7.68 3.28 13.49
N PRO A 517 -7.83 4.22 12.54
CA PRO A 517 -7.98 5.65 12.86
C PRO A 517 -9.18 6.00 13.74
N GLU A 518 -10.29 5.25 13.67
CA GLU A 518 -11.47 5.45 14.51
C GLU A 518 -11.20 5.17 16.00
N LEU A 519 -10.21 4.32 16.31
CA LEU A 519 -9.80 4.02 17.70
C LEU A 519 -9.07 5.18 18.38
N PHE A 520 -8.64 6.18 17.61
CA PHE A 520 -7.84 7.30 18.11
C PHE A 520 -8.58 8.64 17.96
N PRO A 521 -8.44 9.55 18.95
CA PRO A 521 -8.92 10.93 18.81
C PRO A 521 -8.15 11.65 17.69
N SER A 522 -8.78 12.64 17.08
CA SER A 522 -8.30 13.33 15.87
C SER A 522 -6.89 13.90 16.00
N GLU A 523 -6.53 14.39 17.19
CA GLU A 523 -5.22 14.98 17.49
C GLU A 523 -4.04 14.02 17.25
N ILE A 524 -4.19 12.76 17.67
CA ILE A 524 -3.12 11.75 17.59
C ILE A 524 -3.33 10.75 16.45
N ARG A 525 -4.50 10.79 15.78
CA ARG A 525 -4.93 9.84 14.75
C ARG A 525 -3.91 9.65 13.65
N THR A 526 -3.47 10.73 13.02
CA THR A 526 -2.53 10.68 11.87
C THR A 526 -1.14 10.15 12.28
N GLN A 527 -0.67 10.55 13.47
CA GLN A 527 0.62 10.09 13.99
C GLN A 527 0.57 8.59 14.35
N ARG A 528 -0.50 8.14 15.01
CA ARG A 528 -0.68 6.73 15.39
C ARG A 528 -0.87 5.84 14.16
N LEU A 529 -1.66 6.27 13.18
CA LEU A 529 -1.81 5.56 11.91
C LEU A 529 -0.45 5.41 11.22
N GLY A 530 0.31 6.51 11.09
CA GLY A 530 1.66 6.46 10.48
C GLY A 530 2.61 5.51 11.22
N LEU A 531 2.59 5.52 12.55
CA LEU A 531 3.39 4.60 13.38
C LEU A 531 2.98 3.13 13.17
N ILE A 532 1.69 2.83 13.29
CA ILE A 532 1.14 1.47 13.13
C ILE A 532 1.47 0.93 11.75
N MET A 533 1.21 1.72 10.71
CA MET A 533 1.46 1.35 9.32
C MET A 533 2.94 1.27 8.97
N GLY A 534 3.78 2.11 9.58
CA GLY A 534 5.22 2.09 9.35
C GLY A 534 5.88 0.86 9.96
N VAL A 535 5.60 0.58 11.23
CA VAL A 535 6.19 -0.57 11.94
C VAL A 535 5.67 -1.89 11.39
N SER A 536 4.39 -1.96 11.00
CA SER A 536 3.80 -3.19 10.43
C SER A 536 4.51 -3.70 9.17
N ARG A 537 5.13 -2.79 8.41
CA ARG A 537 5.84 -3.13 7.16
C ARG A 537 7.14 -3.89 7.39
N ILE A 538 7.71 -3.85 8.59
CA ILE A 538 8.88 -4.68 8.94
C ILE A 538 8.52 -6.16 8.82
N CYS A 539 7.32 -6.57 9.25
CA CYS A 539 6.86 -7.95 9.10
C CYS A 539 6.66 -8.32 7.62
N ALA A 540 6.14 -7.39 6.80
CA ALA A 540 6.02 -7.60 5.36
C ALA A 540 7.36 -7.85 4.66
N MET A 541 8.48 -7.34 5.18
CA MET A 541 9.82 -7.61 4.61
C MET A 541 10.19 -9.09 4.60
N MET A 542 9.62 -9.88 5.52
CA MET A 542 9.87 -11.32 5.60
C MET A 542 9.12 -12.12 4.52
N CYS A 543 8.07 -11.58 3.90
CA CYS A 543 7.22 -12.33 2.97
C CYS A 543 7.99 -12.78 1.72
N THR A 544 8.97 -12.00 1.28
CA THR A 544 9.75 -12.34 0.08
C THR A 544 10.64 -13.56 0.30
N PHE A 545 11.24 -13.68 1.48
CA PHE A 545 12.00 -14.85 1.89
C PHE A 545 11.09 -16.06 2.15
N VAL A 546 9.91 -15.85 2.73
CA VAL A 546 8.91 -16.90 2.91
C VAL A 546 8.45 -17.47 1.57
N ASN A 547 8.29 -16.63 0.55
CA ASN A 547 7.95 -17.10 -0.80
C ASN A 547 9.08 -17.93 -1.46
N GLU A 548 10.35 -17.75 -1.07
CA GLU A 548 11.46 -18.60 -1.55
C GLU A 548 11.41 -20.02 -0.96
N LEU A 549 10.68 -20.23 0.15
CA LEU A 549 10.47 -21.58 0.69
C LEU A 549 9.72 -22.50 -0.28
N ASP A 550 9.06 -21.96 -1.30
CA ASP A 550 8.45 -22.75 -2.38
C ASP A 550 9.47 -23.66 -3.07
N PHE A 551 10.68 -23.13 -3.32
CA PHE A 551 11.76 -23.85 -3.98
C PHE A 551 12.51 -24.80 -3.05
N LEU A 552 12.48 -24.54 -1.74
CA LEU A 552 13.23 -25.32 -0.74
C LEU A 552 12.40 -26.45 -0.15
N TRP A 553 11.15 -26.17 0.24
CA TRP A 553 10.31 -27.10 1.03
C TRP A 553 9.15 -27.69 0.22
N GLY A 554 8.85 -27.12 -0.95
CA GLY A 554 7.87 -27.65 -1.88
C GLY A 554 6.82 -26.63 -2.31
N HIS A 555 6.24 -26.90 -3.48
CA HIS A 555 5.30 -25.98 -4.11
C HIS A 555 4.03 -25.80 -3.26
N GLY A 556 3.66 -24.56 -2.96
CA GLY A 556 2.48 -24.20 -2.17
C GLY A 556 2.72 -24.07 -0.66
N VAL A 557 3.88 -24.47 -0.13
CA VAL A 557 4.22 -24.39 1.30
C VAL A 557 4.17 -22.96 1.88
N PRO A 558 4.67 -21.90 1.20
CA PRO A 558 4.60 -20.53 1.72
C PRO A 558 3.18 -20.08 2.09
N LEU A 559 2.17 -20.58 1.36
CA LEU A 559 0.77 -20.22 1.61
C LEU A 559 0.21 -20.81 2.91
N LEU A 560 0.76 -21.92 3.42
CA LEU A 560 0.42 -22.43 4.75
C LEU A 560 0.88 -21.46 5.84
N PHE A 561 2.08 -20.89 5.72
CA PHE A 561 2.58 -19.90 6.69
C PHE A 561 1.68 -18.66 6.73
N TYR A 562 1.23 -18.18 5.58
CA TYR A 562 0.28 -17.06 5.54
C TYR A 562 -1.09 -17.44 6.11
N SER A 563 -1.58 -18.67 5.88
CA SER A 563 -2.85 -19.13 6.48
C SER A 563 -2.77 -19.17 8.01
N ALA A 564 -1.64 -19.62 8.57
CA ALA A 564 -1.39 -19.60 10.01
C ALA A 564 -1.31 -18.17 10.55
N ALA A 565 -0.66 -17.26 9.83
CA ALA A 565 -0.62 -15.84 10.19
C ALA A 565 -2.01 -15.18 10.19
N LEU A 566 -2.90 -15.56 9.26
CA LEU A 566 -4.31 -15.12 9.29
C LEU A 566 -5.07 -15.68 10.51
N GLY A 567 -4.74 -16.89 10.97
CA GLY A 567 -5.27 -17.45 12.22
C GLY A 567 -4.84 -16.67 13.47
N LEU A 568 -3.56 -16.30 13.56
CA LEU A 568 -3.03 -15.47 14.66
C LEU A 568 -3.65 -14.07 14.66
N LEU A 569 -3.84 -13.51 13.47
CA LEU A 569 -4.52 -12.24 13.26
C LEU A 569 -5.99 -12.28 13.75
N PHE A 570 -6.72 -13.34 13.43
CA PHE A 570 -8.09 -13.55 13.92
C PHE A 570 -8.13 -13.53 15.46
N LEU A 571 -7.17 -14.21 16.09
CA LEU A 571 -7.04 -14.24 17.55
C LEU A 571 -6.71 -12.84 18.13
N SER A 572 -5.81 -12.10 17.48
CA SER A 572 -5.42 -10.74 17.88
C SER A 572 -6.60 -9.77 17.81
N LEU A 573 -7.41 -9.86 16.74
CA LEU A 573 -8.62 -9.05 16.58
C LEU A 573 -9.64 -9.27 17.68
N ALA A 574 -9.70 -10.47 18.28
CA ALA A 574 -10.58 -10.76 19.40
C ALA A 574 -10.30 -9.85 20.62
N PHE A 575 -9.07 -9.38 20.79
CA PHE A 575 -8.68 -8.48 21.90
C PHE A 575 -8.87 -6.99 21.59
N MET A 576 -9.18 -6.63 20.34
CA MET A 576 -9.39 -5.24 19.91
C MET A 576 -10.78 -4.74 20.29
N ARG A 577 -10.90 -3.45 20.61
CA ARG A 577 -12.18 -2.79 20.97
C ARG A 577 -13.03 -2.56 19.73
N ASP A 578 -14.32 -2.87 19.79
CA ASP A 578 -15.23 -2.62 18.66
C ASP A 578 -15.57 -1.11 18.55
N THR A 579 -15.80 -0.62 17.33
CA THR A 579 -16.25 0.76 17.08
C THR A 579 -17.62 0.76 16.41
N SER A 580 -18.43 1.78 16.69
CA SER A 580 -19.74 2.01 16.08
C SER A 580 -19.67 2.71 14.71
N GLY A 581 -18.46 3.01 14.22
CA GLY A 581 -18.21 3.77 12.98
C GLY A 581 -18.29 5.30 13.14
N GLU A 582 -18.48 5.80 14.35
CA GLU A 582 -18.42 7.23 14.68
C GLU A 582 -17.03 7.57 15.23
N ASN A 583 -16.53 8.78 14.93
CA ASN A 583 -15.25 9.22 15.48
C ASN A 583 -15.38 9.44 16.99
N LEU A 584 -14.31 9.15 17.73
CA LEU A 584 -14.15 9.71 19.07
C LEU A 584 -14.26 11.24 18.97
N PRO A 585 -15.06 11.89 19.85
CA PRO A 585 -15.19 13.33 19.84
C PRO A 585 -13.82 14.00 20.02
N ASP A 586 -13.62 15.14 19.37
CA ASP A 586 -12.38 15.94 19.41
C ASP A 586 -12.05 16.49 20.80
N VAL A 587 -12.89 16.19 21.80
CA VAL A 587 -12.75 16.65 23.18
C VAL A 587 -12.24 15.48 24.02
N SER A 588 -10.98 15.57 24.47
CA SER A 588 -10.48 14.72 25.55
C SER A 588 -11.29 15.01 26.81
N HIS A 589 -12.37 14.24 27.03
CA HIS A 589 -12.92 14.11 28.35
C HIS A 589 -11.87 13.42 29.21
N ILE A 590 -11.12 14.19 29.99
CA ILE A 590 -10.45 13.67 31.18
C ILE A 590 -11.59 13.39 32.16
N PRO A 591 -11.91 12.14 32.51
CA PRO A 591 -12.76 11.89 33.65
C PRO A 591 -12.03 12.44 34.87
N SER A 592 -12.57 13.50 35.47
CA SER A 592 -12.16 13.94 36.81
C SER A 592 -12.34 12.75 37.74
N ARG A 593 -11.25 12.36 38.39
CA ARG A 593 -11.19 11.27 39.36
C ARG A 593 -12.12 11.52 40.54
#